data_AF-A0A2D3WIG0-F1
#
_entry.id   AF-A0A2D3WIG0-F1
#
_cell.length_a   1.000
_cell.length_b   1.000
_cell.length_c   1.000
_cell.angle_alpha   90.00
_cell.angle_beta   90.00
_cell.angle_gamma   90.00
#
_symmetry.space_group_name_H-M   'P 1'
#
loop_
_entity.id
_entity.type
_entity.pdbx_description
1 polymer ?
#
loop_
_entity_poly.entity_id
_entity_poly.type
_entity_poly.pdbx_seq_one_letter_code
_entity_poly.pdbx_strand_id
1 'polypeptide(L)'
;MIKDILYTGLGGAVLLKERVEEELEKLQEKGKVSKEDAQKFIENLKTRGEEEEAKLKSHIKEALKEVINEMELATKKDIEALKDR
;
A
#
# COMPACT_ATOMS: atom_id res chain seq x y z
N MET A 1 -9.28 -14.99 -2.21
CA MET A 1 -8.49 -14.60 -1.02
C MET A 1 -7.55 -13.43 -1.30
N ILE A 2 -6.44 -13.59 -2.05
CA ILE A 2 -5.50 -12.47 -2.29
C ILE A 2 -6.18 -11.30 -3.03
N LYS A 3 -6.98 -11.60 -4.06
CA LYS A 3 -7.74 -10.57 -4.81
C LYS A 3 -8.71 -9.80 -3.89
N ASP A 4 -9.39 -10.51 -2.99
CA ASP A 4 -10.36 -9.92 -2.07
C ASP A 4 -9.65 -9.00 -1.05
N ILE A 5 -8.50 -9.43 -0.50
CA ILE A 5 -7.68 -8.60 0.40
C ILE A 5 -7.22 -7.31 -0.31
N LEU A 6 -6.78 -7.42 -1.57
CA LEU A 6 -6.36 -6.26 -2.35
C LEU A 6 -7.52 -5.30 -2.62
N TYR A 7 -8.69 -5.81 -3.02
CA TYR A 7 -9.87 -4.97 -3.27
C TYR A 7 -10.41 -4.34 -1.99
N THR A 8 -10.50 -5.10 -0.89
CA THR A 8 -10.91 -4.58 0.41
C THR A 8 -9.91 -3.55 0.95
N GLY A 9 -8.60 -3.78 0.78
CA GLY A 9 -7.57 -2.82 1.17
C GLY A 9 -7.68 -1.51 0.41
N LEU A 10 -7.82 -1.58 -0.92
CA LEU A 10 -8.00 -0.38 -1.77
C LEU A 10 -9.30 0.35 -1.45
N GLY A 11 -10.43 -0.36 -1.33
CA GLY A 11 -11.71 0.24 -0.99
C GLY A 11 -11.71 0.87 0.41
N GLY A 12 -11.12 0.19 1.39
CA GLY A 12 -10.97 0.70 2.75
C GLY A 12 -10.08 1.95 2.83
N ALA A 13 -9.00 2.00 2.05
CA ALA A 13 -8.13 3.17 1.97
C ALA A 13 -8.84 4.39 1.36
N VAL A 14 -9.68 4.19 0.33
CA VAL A 14 -10.50 5.25 -0.26
C VAL A 14 -11.49 5.80 0.78
N LEU A 15 -12.23 4.92 1.46
CA LEU A 15 -13.18 5.33 2.50
C LEU A 15 -12.49 6.07 3.65
N LEU A 16 -11.30 5.62 4.06
CA LEU A 16 -10.51 6.28 5.10
C LEU A 16 -10.13 7.70 4.67
N LYS A 17 -9.65 7.86 3.43
CA LYS A 17 -9.28 9.18 2.89
C LYS A 17 -10.48 10.13 2.93
N GLU A 18 -11.63 9.70 2.43
CA GLU A 18 -12.87 10.50 2.43
C GLU A 18 -13.25 10.92 3.85
N ARG A 19 -13.17 9.99 4.82
CA ARG A 19 -13.52 10.27 6.21
C ARG A 19 -12.57 11.25 6.90
N VAL A 20 -11.28 11.17 6.59
CA VAL A 20 -10.26 12.10 7.13
C VAL A 20 -10.46 13.49 6.55
N GLU A 21 -10.70 13.61 5.24
CA GLU A 21 -10.98 14.90 4.58
C GLU A 21 -12.24 15.55 5.17
N GLU A 22 -13.32 14.79 5.34
CA GLU A 22 -14.58 15.27 5.94
C GLU A 22 -14.40 15.77 7.38
N GLU A 23 -13.60 15.09 8.20
CA GLU A 23 -13.39 15.50 9.59
C GLU A 23 -12.50 16.76 9.69
N LEU A 24 -11.49 16.88 8.82
CA LEU A 24 -10.67 18.09 8.73
C LEU A 24 -11.50 19.29 8.29
N GLU A 25 -12.39 19.12 7.31
CA GLU A 25 -13.30 20.18 6.87
C GLU A 25 -14.19 20.66 8.03
N LYS A 26 -14.79 19.73 8.80
CA LYS A 26 -15.57 20.09 10.01
C LYS A 26 -14.75 20.82 11.06
N LEU A 27 -13.48 20.48 11.22
CA LEU A 27 -12.59 21.16 12.16
C LEU A 27 -12.22 22.57 11.66
N GLN A 28 -12.06 22.75 10.35
CA GLN A 28 -11.86 24.05 9.72
C GLN A 28 -13.08 24.96 9.88
N GLU A 29 -14.29 24.46 9.59
CA GLU A 29 -15.54 25.20 9.77
C GLU A 29 -15.74 25.67 11.21
N LYS A 30 -15.33 24.85 12.18
CA LYS A 30 -15.38 25.18 13.61
C LYS A 30 -14.24 26.09 14.07
N GLY A 31 -13.35 26.52 13.16
CA GLY A 31 -12.18 27.35 13.45
C GLY A 31 -11.14 26.65 14.33
N LYS A 32 -11.17 25.32 14.43
CA LYS A 32 -10.25 24.54 15.27
C LYS A 32 -8.94 24.18 14.58
N VAL A 33 -8.92 24.21 13.25
CA VAL A 33 -7.77 23.90 12.40
C VAL A 33 -7.72 24.92 11.27
N SER A 34 -6.53 25.42 10.95
CA SER A 34 -6.34 26.35 9.83
C SER A 34 -6.42 25.62 8.48
N LYS A 35 -6.57 26.37 7.39
CA LYS A 35 -6.54 25.78 6.05
C LYS A 35 -5.18 25.15 5.76
N GLU A 36 -4.11 25.84 6.13
CA GLU A 36 -2.74 25.37 5.94
C GLU A 36 -2.46 24.10 6.73
N ASP A 37 -2.91 24.00 7.98
CA ASP A 37 -2.60 22.86 8.85
C ASP A 37 -3.33 21.59 8.40
N ALA A 38 -4.59 21.70 7.95
CA ALA A 38 -5.30 20.57 7.37
C ALA A 38 -4.64 20.07 6.07
N GLN A 39 -4.21 20.98 5.19
CA GLN A 39 -3.50 20.61 3.97
C GLN A 39 -2.17 19.91 4.29
N LYS A 40 -1.39 20.46 5.23
CA LYS A 40 -0.16 19.81 5.71
C LYS A 40 -0.43 18.43 6.30
N PHE A 41 -1.52 18.25 7.03
CA PHE A 41 -1.87 16.94 7.59
C PHE A 41 -2.11 15.92 6.48
N ILE A 42 -2.90 16.26 5.45
CA ILE A 42 -3.15 15.39 4.30
C ILE A 42 -1.87 15.09 3.53
N GLU A 43 -1.03 16.09 3.27
CA GLU A 43 0.27 15.87 2.60
C GLU A 43 1.18 14.93 3.40
N ASN A 44 1.31 15.16 4.70
CA ASN A 44 2.11 14.29 5.57
C ASN A 44 1.57 12.86 5.59
N LEU A 45 0.24 12.69 5.61
CA LEU A 45 -0.38 11.37 5.55
C LEU A 45 -0.07 10.66 4.24
N LYS A 46 -0.13 11.40 3.12
CA LYS A 46 0.23 10.88 1.79
C LYS A 46 1.71 10.47 1.72
N THR A 47 2.63 11.34 2.12
CA THR A 47 4.07 11.05 2.09
C THR A 47 4.42 9.82 2.94
N ARG A 48 3.87 9.71 4.15
CA ARG A 48 4.04 8.49 4.96
C ARG A 48 3.47 7.25 4.28
N GLY A 49 2.33 7.38 3.61
CA GLY A 49 1.75 6.30 2.82
C GLY A 49 2.68 5.81 1.71
N GLU A 50 3.30 6.73 0.97
CA GLU A 50 4.26 6.41 -0.10
C GLU A 50 5.52 5.70 0.45
N GLU A 51 6.02 6.12 1.61
CA GLU A 51 7.16 5.46 2.29
C GLU A 51 6.83 4.02 2.74
N GLU A 52 5.63 3.81 3.29
CA GLU A 52 5.16 2.49 3.72
C GLU A 52 4.81 1.58 2.53
N GLU A 53 4.34 2.12 1.40
CA GLU A 53 4.09 1.36 0.18
C GLU A 53 5.36 0.65 -0.31
N ALA A 54 6.51 1.33 -0.26
CA ALA A 54 7.78 0.75 -0.68
C ALA A 54 8.16 -0.47 0.16
N LYS A 55 7.99 -0.39 1.49
CA LYS A 55 8.24 -1.50 2.42
C LYS A 55 7.27 -2.64 2.18
N LEU A 56 5.98 -2.33 2.06
CA LEU A 56 4.93 -3.31 1.79
C LEU A 56 5.20 -4.08 0.50
N LYS A 57 5.60 -3.39 -0.57
CA LYS A 57 5.95 -4.02 -1.85
C LYS A 57 7.13 -4.99 -1.71
N SER A 58 8.12 -4.66 -0.88
CA SER A 58 9.23 -5.57 -0.59
C SER A 58 8.75 -6.84 0.12
N HIS A 59 7.97 -6.69 1.18
CA HIS A 59 7.42 -7.82 1.94
C HIS A 59 6.53 -8.72 1.08
N ILE A 60 5.66 -8.15 0.23
CA ILE A 60 4.83 -8.92 -0.71
C ILE A 60 5.72 -9.71 -1.68
N LYS A 61 6.78 -9.10 -2.20
CA LYS A 61 7.70 -9.77 -3.13
C LYS A 61 8.46 -10.92 -2.46
N GLU A 62 8.86 -10.76 -1.20
CA GLU A 62 9.52 -11.80 -0.42
C GLU A 62 8.56 -12.95 -0.12
N ALA A 63 7.35 -12.66 0.38
CA ALA A 63 6.33 -13.67 0.63
C ALA A 63 5.99 -14.48 -0.64
N LEU A 64 5.89 -13.82 -1.80
CA LEU A 64 5.67 -14.52 -3.07
C LEU A 64 6.84 -15.43 -3.47
N LYS A 65 8.10 -15.02 -3.20
CA LYS A 65 9.27 -15.87 -3.46
C LYS A 65 9.28 -17.09 -2.54
N GLU A 66 8.96 -16.91 -1.27
CA GLU A 66 8.87 -18.01 -0.30
C GLU A 66 7.84 -19.05 -0.76
N VAL A 67 6.63 -18.61 -1.11
CA VAL A 67 5.59 -19.49 -1.65
C VAL A 67 6.06 -20.23 -2.92
N ILE A 68 6.72 -19.54 -3.86
CA ILE A 68 7.24 -20.18 -5.08
C ILE A 68 8.26 -21.29 -4.75
N ASN A 69 9.14 -21.03 -3.78
CA ASN A 69 10.15 -21.99 -3.33
C ASN A 69 9.52 -23.18 -2.59
N GLU A 70 8.55 -22.94 -1.70
CA GLU A 70 7.82 -23.99 -0.97
C GLU A 70 7.03 -24.91 -1.91
N MET A 71 6.53 -24.35 -3.02
CA MET A 71 5.81 -25.12 -4.05
C MET A 71 6.75 -25.83 -5.04
N GLU A 72 8.07 -25.78 -4.82
CA GLU A 72 9.12 -26.35 -5.69
C GLU A 72 8.98 -25.94 -7.18
N LEU A 73 8.48 -24.72 -7.43
CA LEU A 73 8.27 -24.23 -8.79
C LEU A 73 9.60 -23.85 -9.43
N ALA A 74 9.85 -24.37 -10.64
CA ALA A 74 11.05 -24.03 -11.40
C ALA A 74 11.09 -22.52 -11.71
N THR A 75 12.16 -21.86 -11.30
CA THR A 75 12.39 -20.44 -11.56
C THR A 75 12.92 -20.23 -12.97
N LYS A 76 12.89 -18.98 -13.44
CA LYS A 76 13.49 -18.62 -14.74
C LYS A 76 14.97 -19.00 -14.81
N LYS A 77 15.71 -18.88 -13.70
CA LYS A 77 17.12 -19.28 -13.63
C LYS A 77 17.30 -20.78 -13.81
N ASP A 78 16.41 -21.58 -13.23
CA ASP A 78 16.45 -23.04 -13.36
C ASP A 78 16.20 -23.47 -14.81
N ILE A 79 15.27 -22.79 -15.49
CA ILE A 79 14.97 -23.03 -16.91
C ILE A 79 16.15 -22.62 -17.81
N GLU A 80 16.79 -21.48 -17.55
CA GLU A 80 17.96 -21.03 -18.31
C GLU A 80 19.15 -21.99 -18.13
N ALA A 81 19.41 -22.45 -16.91
CA ALA A 81 20.46 -23.43 -16.62
C ALA A 81 20.24 -24.79 -17.34
N LEU A 82 18.99 -25.14 -17.65
CA LEU A 82 18.66 -26.34 -18.44
C LEU A 82 18.81 -26.13 -19.96
N LYS A 83 18.75 -24.88 -20.45
CA LYS A 83 18.88 -24.55 -21.88
C LYS A 83 20.32 -24.41 -22.34
N ASP A 84 21.23 -24.06 -21.44
CA ASP A 84 22.67 -23.94 -21.72
C ASP A 84 23.40 -25.30 -21.66
N ARG A 85 22.65 -26.41 -21.65
CA ARG A 85 23.12 -27.80 -21.76
C ARG A 85 22.65 -28.41 -23.08
#